data_AF-A0A3D1QDT5-F1
#
_entry.id   AF-A0A3D1QDT5-F1
#
_cell.length_a   1.000
_cell.length_b   1.000
_cell.length_c   1.000
_cell.angle_alpha   90.00
_cell.angle_beta   90.00
_cell.angle_gamma   90.00
#
_symmetry.space_group_name_H-M   'P 1'
#
loop_
_entity.id
_entity.type
_entity.pdbx_description
1 polymer ?
#
loop_
_entity_poly.entity_id
_entity_poly.type
_entity_poly.pdbx_seq_one_letter_code
_entity_poly.pdbx_strand_id
1 'polypeptide(L)'
;MDFGIAAAIISSHLDIIIPADTVFIGELGLSGQIRPVPYLELRLKEIAKMGYQRVVVPKQGKLPVMANLVGIEVQTIDEILELIREG
;
A
#
# COMPACT_ATOMS: atom_id res chain seq x y z
N MET A 1 4.80 6.92 -8.65
CA MET A 1 4.15 7.47 -7.44
C MET A 1 2.69 7.65 -7.79
N ASP A 2 1.91 6.56 -7.83
CA ASP A 2 0.59 6.55 -8.48
C ASP A 2 -0.39 5.60 -7.78
N PHE A 3 0.15 4.65 -7.04
CA PHE A 3 -0.58 3.57 -6.41
C PHE A 3 -1.66 4.06 -5.42
N GLY A 4 -1.35 5.07 -4.60
CA GLY A 4 -2.34 5.64 -3.68
C GLY A 4 -3.50 6.36 -4.38
N ILE A 5 -3.26 6.94 -5.55
CA ILE A 5 -4.31 7.58 -6.36
C ILE A 5 -5.23 6.49 -6.93
N ALA A 6 -4.65 5.42 -7.47
CA ALA A 6 -5.42 4.28 -7.96
C ALA A 6 -6.27 3.64 -6.85
N ALA A 7 -5.71 3.46 -5.65
CA ALA A 7 -6.44 2.95 -4.50
C ALA A 7 -7.64 3.83 -4.13
N ALA A 8 -7.48 5.16 -4.14
CA ALA A 8 -8.57 6.10 -3.87
C ALA A 8 -9.69 6.03 -4.92
N ILE A 9 -9.32 5.91 -6.21
CA ILE A 9 -10.30 5.77 -7.30
C ILE A 9 -11.06 4.45 -7.17
N ILE A 10 -10.35 3.34 -6.90
CA ILE A 10 -10.96 2.01 -6.73
C ILE A 10 -11.92 1.99 -5.54
N SER A 11 -11.47 2.51 -4.40
CA SER A 11 -12.29 2.63 -3.18
C SER A 11 -13.57 3.42 -3.44
N SER A 12 -13.46 4.57 -4.11
CA SER A 12 -14.63 5.38 -4.47
C SER A 12 -15.54 4.70 -5.49
N HIS A 13 -14.99 3.96 -6.44
CA HIS A 13 -15.79 3.30 -7.48
C HIS A 13 -16.56 2.09 -6.93
N LEU A 14 -16.00 1.42 -5.92
CA LEU A 14 -16.57 0.22 -5.32
C LEU A 14 -17.34 0.49 -4.02
N ASP A 15 -17.46 1.76 -3.61
CA ASP A 15 -18.05 2.18 -2.34
C ASP A 15 -17.47 1.44 -1.12
N ILE A 16 -16.14 1.24 -1.11
CA ILE A 16 -15.45 0.59 0.01
C ILE A 16 -14.57 1.57 0.75
N ILE A 17 -14.61 1.52 2.09
CA ILE A 17 -13.85 2.40 2.96
C ILE A 17 -12.44 1.84 3.14
N ILE A 18 -11.43 2.58 2.68
CA ILE A 18 -10.04 2.36 3.09
C ILE A 18 -9.86 3.03 4.46
N PRO A 19 -9.44 2.32 5.52
CA PRO A 19 -9.34 2.99 6.81
C PRO A 19 -8.12 3.93 6.84
N ALA A 20 -8.31 5.07 7.50
CA ALA A 20 -7.53 6.30 7.31
C ALA A 20 -6.04 6.21 7.69
N ASP A 21 -5.66 5.18 8.43
CA ASP A 21 -4.29 4.89 8.88
C ASP A 21 -3.51 3.97 7.91
N THR A 22 -3.99 3.84 6.66
CA THR A 22 -3.35 3.06 5.59
C THR A 22 -2.56 3.94 4.63
N VAL A 23 -1.30 3.57 4.37
CA VAL A 23 -0.47 4.22 3.35
C VAL A 23 -0.18 3.28 2.19
N PHE A 24 -0.36 3.75 0.95
CA PHE A 24 -0.05 3.00 -0.26
C PHE A 24 1.26 3.51 -0.87
N ILE A 25 2.25 2.63 -1.02
CA ILE A 25 3.54 2.94 -1.64
C ILE A 25 3.71 2.08 -2.87
N GLY A 26 4.01 2.70 -4.01
CA GLY A 26 4.27 1.96 -5.24
C GLY A 26 4.09 2.83 -6.48
N GLU A 27 4.60 2.32 -7.59
CA GLU A 27 4.27 2.83 -8.92
C GLU A 27 3.34 1.85 -9.62
N LEU A 28 2.26 2.38 -10.19
CA LEU A 28 1.34 1.58 -10.98
C LEU A 28 1.82 1.54 -12.43
N GLY A 29 2.08 0.34 -12.94
CA GLY A 29 2.29 0.12 -14.37
C GLY A 29 0.95 0.01 -15.11
N LEU A 30 0.95 0.32 -16.41
CA LEU A 30 -0.25 0.21 -17.27
C LEU A 30 -0.80 -1.23 -17.37
N SER A 31 0.05 -2.24 -17.10
CA SER A 31 -0.34 -3.64 -17.01
C SER A 31 -1.03 -4.01 -15.69
N GLY A 32 -1.20 -3.06 -14.77
CA GLY A 32 -1.72 -3.32 -13.43
C GLY A 32 -0.67 -3.76 -12.41
N GLN A 33 0.60 -3.89 -12.80
CA GLN A 33 1.67 -4.26 -11.86
C GLN A 33 1.99 -3.12 -10.87
N ILE A 34 2.27 -3.46 -9.62
CA ILE A 34 2.77 -2.53 -8.60
C ILE A 34 4.28 -2.70 -8.50
N ARG A 35 5.03 -1.62 -8.75
CA ARG A 35 6.49 -1.65 -8.82
C ARG A 35 7.15 -1.02 -7.59
N PRO A 36 8.34 -1.51 -7.19
CA PRO A 36 9.18 -0.91 -6.14
C PRO A 36 9.41 0.58 -6.34
N VAL A 37 9.53 1.29 -5.22
CA VAL A 37 10.01 2.69 -5.19
C VAL A 37 11.35 2.75 -4.44
N PRO A 38 12.22 3.71 -4.75
CA PRO A 38 13.48 3.86 -4.04
C PRO A 38 13.25 4.26 -2.57
N TYR A 39 14.21 3.87 -1.72
CA TYR A 39 14.28 4.22 -0.30
C TYR A 39 13.07 3.75 0.53
N LEU A 40 12.54 2.55 0.23
CA LEU A 40 11.36 2.02 0.91
C LEU A 40 11.53 2.00 2.44
N GLU A 41 12.63 1.47 2.96
CA GLU A 41 12.85 1.39 4.41
C GLU A 41 12.78 2.76 5.10
N LEU A 42 13.38 3.80 4.49
CA LEU A 42 13.32 5.16 5.02
C LEU A 42 11.88 5.68 5.06
N ARG A 43 11.12 5.45 3.97
CA ARG A 43 9.69 5.83 3.91
C ARG A 43 8.87 5.11 4.98
N LEU A 44 9.11 3.81 5.17
CA LEU A 44 8.44 3.02 6.20
C LEU A 44 8.71 3.56 7.61
N LYS A 45 9.97 3.97 7.90
CA LYS A 45 10.32 4.59 9.20
C LYS A 45 9.55 5.89 9.43
N GLU A 46 9.43 6.74 8.42
CA GLU A 46 8.69 8.00 8.52
C GLU A 46 7.18 7.76 8.68
N ILE A 47 6.62 6.81 7.96
CA ILE A 47 5.20 6.41 8.07
C ILE A 47 4.89 5.92 9.50
N ALA A 48 5.74 5.05 10.06
CA ALA A 48 5.59 4.58 11.43
C ALA A 48 5.70 5.72 12.46
N LYS A 49 6.61 6.69 12.25
CA LYS A 49 6.73 7.88 13.13
C LYS A 49 5.51 8.79 13.08
N MET A 50 4.85 8.88 11.92
CA MET A 50 3.63 9.67 11.74
C MET A 50 2.38 9.01 12.35
N GLY A 51 2.50 7.78 12.86
CA GLY A 51 1.41 7.09 13.56
C GLY A 51 0.47 6.30 12.64
N TYR A 52 0.84 6.09 11.37
CA TYR A 52 0.13 5.15 10.50
C TYR A 52 0.38 3.72 10.97
N GLN A 53 -0.66 2.88 10.88
CA GLN A 53 -0.60 1.50 11.38
C GLN A 53 -0.47 0.48 10.25
N ARG A 54 -0.81 0.85 9.02
CA ARG A 54 -0.81 -0.06 7.87
C ARG A 54 -0.13 0.55 6.67
N VAL A 55 0.62 -0.27 5.96
CA VAL A 55 1.24 0.11 4.69
C VAL A 55 1.08 -1.00 3.67
N VAL A 56 0.59 -0.64 2.48
CA VAL A 56 0.51 -1.52 1.31
C VAL A 56 1.67 -1.17 0.40
N VAL A 57 2.47 -2.16 0.04
CA VAL A 57 3.73 -1.99 -0.66
C VAL A 57 3.91 -3.02 -1.77
N PRO A 58 4.77 -2.78 -2.77
CA PRO A 58 5.05 -3.74 -3.82
C PRO A 58 5.75 -4.96 -3.22
N LYS A 59 5.41 -6.16 -3.68
CA LYS A 59 6.04 -7.40 -3.22
C LYS A 59 7.52 -7.40 -3.57
N GLN A 60 8.35 -7.42 -2.54
CA GLN A 60 9.81 -7.30 -2.61
C GLN A 60 10.51 -8.38 -1.76
N GLY A 61 9.73 -9.27 -1.14
CA GLY A 61 10.17 -10.55 -0.59
C GLY A 61 10.36 -10.52 0.91
N LYS A 62 11.01 -9.48 1.45
CA LYS A 62 11.13 -9.29 2.90
C LYS A 62 11.00 -7.83 3.27
N LEU A 63 9.91 -7.49 3.94
CA LEU A 63 9.74 -6.18 4.55
C LEU A 63 10.52 -6.08 5.87
N PRO A 64 11.11 -4.91 6.17
CA PRO A 64 11.68 -4.65 7.47
C PRO A 64 10.58 -4.69 8.53
N VAL A 65 10.84 -5.39 9.64
CA VAL A 65 9.90 -5.47 10.77
C VAL A 65 9.87 -4.11 11.47
N MET A 66 8.67 -3.57 11.68
CA MET A 66 8.44 -2.32 12.39
C MET A 66 7.42 -2.54 13.50
N ALA A 67 7.70 -2.02 14.70
CA ALA A 67 6.94 -2.34 15.91
C ALA A 67 5.43 -1.98 15.82
N ASN A 68 5.10 -0.88 15.11
CA ASN A 68 3.75 -0.33 15.05
C ASN A 68 3.22 -0.17 13.61
N LEU A 69 3.79 -0.89 12.64
CA LEU A 69 3.40 -0.76 11.24
C LEU A 69 3.27 -2.15 10.60
N VAL A 70 2.04 -2.50 10.23
CA VAL A 70 1.72 -3.74 9.52
C VAL A 70 1.99 -3.53 8.03
N GLY A 71 2.93 -4.30 7.48
CA GLY A 71 3.27 -4.29 6.07
C GLY A 71 2.52 -5.35 5.28
N ILE A 72 1.88 -4.94 4.19
CA ILE A 72 1.10 -5.78 3.29
C ILE A 72 1.74 -5.70 1.90
N GLU A 73 2.20 -6.84 1.39
CA GLU A 73 2.84 -6.92 0.07
C GLU A 73 1.83 -7.29 -1.02
N VAL A 74 1.85 -6.57 -2.15
CA VAL A 74 1.02 -6.85 -3.34
C VAL A 74 1.86 -6.86 -4.62
N GLN A 75 1.50 -7.67 -5.61
CA GLN A 75 2.12 -7.62 -6.95
C GLN A 75 1.30 -6.82 -7.94
N THR A 76 -0.03 -6.89 -7.87
CA THR A 76 -0.93 -6.24 -8.82
C THR A 76 -1.98 -5.37 -8.14
N ILE A 77 -2.63 -4.52 -8.93
CA ILE A 77 -3.76 -3.71 -8.50
C ILE A 77 -4.97 -4.57 -8.11
N ASP A 78 -5.12 -5.76 -8.69
CA ASP A 78 -6.25 -6.65 -8.43
C ASP A 78 -6.22 -7.20 -7.00
N GLU A 79 -5.02 -7.44 -6.45
CA GLU A 79 -4.84 -7.87 -5.05
C GLU A 79 -5.34 -6.83 -4.03
N ILE A 80 -5.43 -5.55 -4.42
CA ILE A 80 -6.05 -4.53 -3.57
C ILE A 80 -7.53 -4.82 -3.36
N LEU A 81 -8.22 -5.35 -4.37
CA LEU A 81 -9.66 -5.61 -4.29
C LEU A 81 -9.99 -6.63 -3.19
N GLU A 82 -9.12 -7.62 -3.01
CA GLU A 82 -9.24 -8.60 -1.93
C GLU A 82 -8.96 -7.94 -0.57
N LEU A 83 -7.87 -7.19 -0.47
CA LEU A 83 -7.49 -6.49 0.76
C LEU A 83 -8.52 -5.49 1.26
N ILE A 84 -9.17 -4.78 0.35
CA ILE A 84 -10.17 -3.77 0.68
C ILE A 84 -11.52 -4.41 1.05
N ARG A 85 -11.84 -5.62 0.54
CA ARG A 85 -13.10 -6.33 0.85
C ARG A 85 -13.10 -7.06 2.18
N GLU A 86 -11.93 -7.47 2.67
CA GLU A 86 -11.81 -8.18 3.96
C GLU A 86 -11.68 -7.24 5.18
N GLY A 87 -11.76 -5.92 4.96
CA GLY A 87 -11.66 -4.86 5.98
C GLY A 87 -13.00 -4.36 6.51
#